data_AF-A0A4R2K7M9-F1
#
_entry.id   AF-A0A4R2K7M9-F1
#
_cell.length_a   1.000
_cell.length_b   1.000
_cell.length_c   1.000
_cell.angle_alpha   90.00
_cell.angle_beta   90.00
_cell.angle_gamma   90.00
#
_symmetry.space_group_name_H-M   'P 1'
#
loop_
_entity.id
_entity.type
_entity.pdbx_description
1 polymer ?
#
loop_
_entity_poly.entity_id
_entity_poly.type
_entity_poly.pdbx_seq_one_letter_code
_entity_poly.pdbx_strand_id
1 'polypeptide(L)'
;MPWVPEGVDVEVPNAARMYDYILEGSHNFAADRQLAEKVLKVVPAEEAARSNRAFLRRTVRHLVRDVGVRQFRTSVLAYPQSAACTR
;
A
#
# COMPACT_ATOMS: atom_id res chain seq x y z
N MET A 1 -1.73 -11.00 -17.03
CA MET A 1 -1.41 -10.34 -15.75
C MET A 1 -1.38 -11.39 -14.64
N PRO A 2 -0.25 -12.09 -14.44
CA PRO A 2 -0.21 -13.31 -13.61
C PRO A 2 -0.23 -13.08 -12.09
N TRP A 3 -0.15 -11.82 -11.62
CA TRP A 3 -0.12 -11.50 -10.19
C TRP A 3 -1.49 -11.17 -9.60
N VAL A 4 -2.52 -10.99 -10.43
CA VAL A 4 -3.88 -10.66 -9.99
C VAL A 4 -4.59 -11.96 -9.63
N PRO A 5 -5.00 -12.16 -8.36
CA PRO A 5 -5.71 -13.37 -7.97
C PRO A 5 -7.03 -13.53 -8.70
N GLU A 6 -7.45 -14.78 -8.89
CA GLU A 6 -8.76 -15.09 -9.46
C GLU A 6 -9.89 -14.56 -8.57
N GLY A 7 -10.95 -14.04 -9.19
CA GLY A 7 -12.09 -13.44 -8.49
C GLY A 7 -11.88 -11.99 -8.03
N VAL A 8 -10.74 -11.36 -8.32
CA VAL A 8 -10.56 -9.92 -8.09
C VAL A 8 -11.24 -9.13 -9.20
N ASP A 9 -12.27 -8.36 -8.82
CA ASP A 9 -12.84 -7.33 -9.68
C ASP A 9 -11.89 -6.11 -9.73
N VAL A 10 -11.41 -5.80 -10.93
CA VAL A 10 -10.47 -4.71 -11.19
C VAL A 10 -11.17 -3.40 -11.58
N GLU A 11 -12.47 -3.47 -11.87
CA GLU A 11 -13.30 -2.32 -12.22
C GLU A 11 -13.90 -1.66 -10.96
N VAL A 12 -13.95 -2.38 -9.84
CA VAL A 12 -14.35 -1.84 -8.54
C VAL A 12 -13.12 -1.35 -7.76
N PRO A 13 -13.04 -0.05 -7.40
CA PRO A 13 -11.92 0.50 -6.65
C PRO A 13 -11.71 -0.18 -5.28
N ASN A 14 -10.44 -0.36 -4.90
CA ASN A 14 -10.07 -0.91 -3.60
C ASN A 14 -9.14 0.05 -2.84
N ALA A 15 -9.42 0.27 -1.56
CA ALA A 15 -8.65 1.21 -0.74
C ALA A 15 -7.15 0.87 -0.64
N ALA A 16 -6.78 -0.41 -0.58
CA ALA A 16 -5.37 -0.81 -0.53
C ALA A 16 -4.63 -0.53 -1.85
N ARG A 17 -5.32 -0.70 -2.99
CA ARG A 17 -4.77 -0.38 -4.33
C ARG A 17 -4.71 1.12 -4.58
N MET A 18 -5.69 1.88 -4.09
CA MET A 18 -5.62 3.34 -4.07
C MET A 18 -4.43 3.82 -3.22
N TYR A 19 -4.21 3.24 -2.05
CA TYR A 19 -3.08 3.57 -1.19
C TYR A 19 -1.74 3.21 -1.83
N ASP A 20 -1.69 2.11 -2.59
CA ASP A 20 -0.53 1.76 -3.42
C ASP A 20 -0.27 2.83 -4.49
N TYR A 21 -1.30 3.28 -5.22
CA TYR A 21 -1.17 4.37 -6.19
C TYR A 21 -0.72 5.70 -5.58
N ILE A 22 -1.28 6.09 -4.42
CA ILE A 22 -0.86 7.31 -3.69
C ILE A 22 0.62 7.25 -3.29
N LEU A 23 1.15 6.05 -3.07
CA LEU A 23 2.55 5.79 -2.79
C LEU A 23 3.39 5.50 -4.05
N GLU A 24 2.85 5.78 -5.24
CA GLU A 24 3.51 5.59 -6.54
C GLU A 24 3.87 4.11 -6.83
N GLY A 25 3.09 3.18 -6.28
CA GLY A 25 3.20 1.76 -6.58
C GLY A 25 2.56 1.36 -7.91
N SER A 26 2.76 0.10 -8.30
CA SER A 26 2.30 -0.49 -9.57
C SER A 26 1.16 -1.50 -9.42
N HIS A 27 0.70 -1.78 -8.19
CA HIS A 27 -0.33 -2.76 -7.89
C HIS A 27 -1.72 -2.12 -7.80
N ASN A 28 -2.08 -1.39 -8.86
CA ASN A 28 -3.33 -0.64 -8.96
C ASN A 28 -3.86 -0.61 -10.40
N PHE A 29 -5.18 -0.55 -10.53
CA PHE A 29 -5.90 -0.51 -11.80
C PHE A 29 -6.48 0.87 -12.07
N ALA A 30 -7.02 1.07 -13.28
CA ALA A 30 -7.57 2.35 -13.70
C ALA A 30 -8.68 2.86 -12.76
N ALA A 31 -9.56 1.97 -12.29
CA ALA A 31 -10.62 2.32 -11.34
C ALA A 31 -10.08 2.87 -10.02
N ASP A 32 -8.99 2.28 -9.49
CA ASP A 32 -8.34 2.75 -8.26
C ASP A 32 -7.72 4.14 -8.45
N ARG A 33 -7.01 4.35 -9.56
CA ARG A 33 -6.35 5.63 -9.87
C ARG A 33 -7.35 6.76 -9.98
N GLN A 34 -8.44 6.55 -10.73
CA GLN A 34 -9.49 7.55 -10.92
C GLN A 34 -10.14 7.97 -9.60
N LEU A 35 -10.41 7.02 -8.69
CA LEU A 35 -10.97 7.35 -7.40
C LEU A 35 -9.94 8.01 -6.48
N ALA A 36 -8.68 7.55 -6.50
CA ALA A 36 -7.60 8.13 -5.71
C ALA A 36 -7.35 9.59 -6.11
N GLU A 37 -7.31 9.92 -7.39
CA GLU A 37 -7.18 11.30 -7.89
C GLU A 37 -8.33 12.19 -7.40
N LYS A 38 -9.57 11.69 -7.36
CA LYS A 38 -10.71 12.43 -6.80
C LYS A 38 -10.54 12.68 -5.30
N VAL A 39 -10.06 11.68 -4.55
CA VAL A 39 -9.79 11.81 -3.12
C VAL A 39 -8.67 12.82 -2.85
N LEU A 40 -7.59 12.78 -3.62
CA LEU A 40 -6.44 13.69 -3.45
C LEU A 40 -6.80 15.17 -3.68
N LYS A 41 -7.82 15.45 -4.50
CA LYS A 41 -8.35 16.81 -4.66
C LYS A 41 -9.06 17.35 -3.42
N VAL A 42 -9.54 16.47 -2.54
CA VAL A 42 -10.26 16.83 -1.30
C VAL A 42 -9.33 16.75 -0.09
N VAL A 43 -8.45 15.75 -0.05
CA VAL A 43 -7.53 15.49 1.07
C VAL A 43 -6.11 15.29 0.52
N PRO A 44 -5.13 16.13 0.91
CA PRO A 44 -3.74 15.94 0.55
C PRO A 44 -3.12 14.76 1.32
N ALA A 45 -3.38 13.54 0.85
CA ALA A 45 -3.08 12.31 1.58
C ALA A 45 -1.67 11.76 1.33
N GLU A 46 -0.89 12.31 0.39
CA GLU A 46 0.40 11.73 -0.01
C GLU A 46 1.43 11.79 1.15
N GLU A 47 1.52 12.92 1.84
CA GLU A 47 2.44 13.07 2.96
C GLU A 47 2.04 12.18 4.15
N ALA A 48 0.74 12.08 4.43
CA ALA A 48 0.21 11.20 5.46
C ALA A 48 0.53 9.73 5.14
N ALA A 49 0.35 9.31 3.88
CA ALA A 49 0.66 7.96 3.43
C ALA A 49 2.17 7.65 3.57
N ARG A 50 3.04 8.56 3.14
CA ARG A 50 4.50 8.43 3.29
C ARG A 50 4.93 8.37 4.75
N SER A 51 4.37 9.24 5.59
CA SER A 51 4.63 9.29 7.03
C SER A 51 4.22 8.00 7.73
N ASN A 52 3.05 7.46 7.40
CA ASN A 52 2.58 6.19 7.92
C ASN A 52 3.54 5.03 7.54
N ARG A 53 4.01 4.99 6.28
CA ARG A 53 5.02 4.00 5.85
C ARG A 53 6.34 4.14 6.61
N ALA A 54 6.81 5.36 6.78
CA ALA A 54 8.04 5.62 7.53
C ALA A 54 7.91 5.21 9.00
N PHE A 55 6.75 5.48 9.61
CA PHE A 55 6.43 5.08 10.98
C PHE A 55 6.44 3.55 11.13
N LEU A 56 5.66 2.83 10.32
CA LEU A 56 5.62 1.36 10.36
C LEU A 56 7.02 0.75 10.24
N ARG A 57 7.84 1.26 9.32
CA ARG A 57 9.24 0.83 9.16
C ARG A 57 10.08 1.06 10.41
N ARG A 58 9.95 2.22 11.08
CA ARG A 58 10.67 2.51 12.33
C ARG A 58 10.20 1.61 13.47
N THR A 59 8.90 1.48 13.63
CA THR A 59 8.26 0.68 14.68
C THR A 59 8.66 -0.79 14.57
N VAL A 60 8.58 -1.39 13.39
CA VAL A 60 8.98 -2.79 13.20
C VAL A 60 10.48 -2.98 13.51
N ARG A 61 11.35 -2.06 13.10
CA ARG A 61 12.78 -2.14 13.43
C ARG A 61 13.03 -2.09 14.93
N HIS A 62 12.37 -1.19 15.64
CA HIS A 62 12.46 -1.08 17.11
C HIS A 62 11.96 -2.36 17.79
N LEU A 63 10.79 -2.86 17.38
CA LEU A 63 10.21 -4.09 17.93
C LEU A 63 11.12 -5.31 17.75
N VAL A 64 11.80 -5.41 16.62
CA VAL A 64 12.74 -6.51 16.35
C VAL A 64 14.05 -6.34 17.12
N ARG A 65 14.65 -5.14 17.07
CA ARG A 65 16.01 -4.90 17.61
C ARG A 65 16.03 -4.75 19.12
N ASP A 66 15.07 -4.00 19.66
CA ASP A 66 15.14 -3.52 21.04
C ASP A 66 14.15 -4.29 21.95
N VAL A 67 12.98 -4.66 21.42
CA VAL A 67 11.93 -5.36 22.20
C VAL A 67 12.00 -6.89 22.04
N GLY A 68 12.68 -7.38 21.00
CA GLY A 68 12.85 -8.83 20.78
C GLY A 68 11.64 -9.54 20.17
N VAL A 69 10.69 -8.82 19.57
CA VAL A 69 9.54 -9.42 18.86
C VAL A 69 10.03 -10.22 17.65
N ARG A 70 9.49 -11.45 17.47
CA ARG A 70 9.84 -12.36 16.36
C ARG A 70 8.65 -12.82 15.53
N GLN A 71 7.43 -12.54 15.96
CA GLN A 71 6.21 -12.88 15.23
C GLN A 71 5.34 -11.65 15.08
N PHE A 72 4.90 -11.39 13.85
CA PHE A 72 3.97 -10.32 13.52
C PHE A 72 2.73 -10.94 12.89
N ARG A 73 1.55 -10.60 13.41
CA ARG A 73 0.28 -10.95 12.79
C ARG A 73 -0.29 -9.70 12.14
N THR A 74 -0.21 -9.62 10.82
CA THR A 74 -0.91 -8.61 10.02
C THR A 74 -2.21 -9.20 9.50
N SER A 75 -3.33 -8.53 9.75
CA SER A 75 -4.62 -8.89 9.16
C SER A 75 -4.85 -8.23 7.79
N VAL A 76 -4.06 -7.20 7.46
CA VAL A 76 -4.16 -6.51 6.18
C VAL A 76 -3.20 -7.19 5.21
N LEU A 77 -3.75 -7.77 4.14
CA LEU A 77 -2.95 -8.26 3.02
C LEU A 77 -2.45 -7.04 2.24
N ALA A 78 -1.36 -6.44 2.69
CA ALA A 78 -0.66 -5.44 1.90
C ALA A 78 -0.04 -6.17 0.71
N TYR A 79 -0.32 -5.71 -0.51
CA TYR A 79 0.41 -6.18 -1.68
C TYR A 79 1.92 -6.08 -1.41
N PRO A 80 2.71 -7.11 -1.75
CA PRO A 80 4.15 -7.04 -1.60
C PRO A 80 4.63 -5.83 -2.39
N GLN A 81 5.14 -4.81 -1.69
CA GLN A 81 5.80 -3.70 -2.35
C GLN A 81 7.19 -4.20 -2.74
N SER A 82 7.23 -4.99 -3.80
CA SER A 82 8.47 -5.48 -4.38
C SER A 82 9.24 -4.28 -4.93
N ALA A 83 10.54 -4.21 -4.63
CA ALA A 83 11.47 -3.28 -5.26
C ALA A 83 11.74 -3.64 -6.74
N ALA A 84 10.83 -4.35 -7.40
CA ALA A 84 11.01 -4.96 -8.71
C ALA A 84 9.86 -4.57 -9.65
N CYS A 85 9.78 -3.28 -9.93
CA CYS A 85 9.35 -2.78 -11.23
C CYS A 85 9.96 -1.39 -11.41
N THR A 86 11.29 -1.35 -11.51
CA THR A 86 11.97 -0.15 -12.02
C THR A 86 11.86 -0.22 -13.53
N ARG A 87 11.07 0.71 -14.09
CA ARG A 87 10.78 0.94 -15.52
C ARG A 87 9.84 -0.03 -16.22
#